data_AF-A0A8I0TSH5-F1
#
_entry.id   AF-A0A8I0TSH5-F1
#
_cell.length_a   1.000
_cell.length_b   1.000
_cell.length_c   1.000
_cell.angle_alpha   90.00
_cell.angle_beta   90.00
_cell.angle_gamma   90.00
#
_symmetry.space_group_name_H-M   'P 1'
#
loop_
_entity.id
_entity.type
_entity.pdbx_description
1 polymer ?
#
loop_
_entity_poly.entity_id
_entity_poly.type
_entity_poly.pdbx_seq_one_letter_code
_entity_poly.pdbx_strand_id
1 'polypeptide(L)'
;MTVVKQESGQGDADDDGMPGGDDGMPGGDDGYVPSPRRLDRERYRRDRARRATGVAALSTLATAVVLYLVVVNAPGWPRTKETFFSAEYAREAFPKVLEGLWLNVRLLLVCGVAVLVLGMLIAVARTLRGPVFFPLRALAAAYTDFFRGLPLIINLMIVVLGVPALRLQGVTVDPVLLGGTALTLTYSAYVAEVFRAGIESVHPSQRAAARSLGLTNRQALRHVVLPQAVRRQVPPLLNDLVSLQKDTGLVSIGGAIDAVRAADIIVGRSLNYTPYIVAGLVFVALTIPMTRFTDWVTARMDRQRAQGGTT
;
A
#
# COMPACT_ATOMS: atom_id res chain seq x y z
N MET A 1 -2.36 26.08 13.17
CA MET A 1 -3.19 25.82 14.36
C MET A 1 -2.32 25.03 15.33
N THR A 2 -1.70 25.74 16.25
CA THR A 2 -0.58 25.31 17.10
C THR A 2 -1.16 24.95 18.47
N VAL A 3 -0.93 23.73 18.95
CA VAL A 3 -1.40 23.31 20.28
C VAL A 3 -0.33 23.67 21.30
N VAL A 4 -0.67 24.66 22.14
CA VAL A 4 0.10 25.14 23.28
C VAL A 4 0.05 24.10 24.40
N LYS A 5 1.23 23.73 24.92
CA LYS A 5 1.44 22.93 26.13
C LYS A 5 1.36 23.87 27.33
N GLN A 6 0.38 23.68 28.20
CA GLN A 6 0.28 24.41 29.47
C GLN A 6 1.06 23.66 30.56
N GLU A 7 2.04 24.36 31.14
CA GLU A 7 2.70 24.01 32.39
C GLU A 7 1.84 24.46 33.59
N SER A 8 1.93 23.73 34.70
CA SER A 8 1.66 24.27 36.04
C SER A 8 2.52 23.51 37.04
N GLY A 9 3.52 24.19 37.60
CA GLY A 9 4.33 23.76 38.73
C GLY A 9 3.78 24.24 40.07
N GLN A 10 4.68 24.21 41.07
CA GLN A 10 4.54 24.53 42.51
C GLN A 10 3.80 23.46 43.34
N GLY A 11 4.30 22.95 44.47
CA GLY A 11 5.46 23.29 45.31
C GLY A 11 5.14 22.87 46.76
N ASP A 12 6.19 22.60 47.54
CA ASP A 12 6.27 22.41 49.01
C ASP A 12 5.79 21.06 49.58
N ALA A 13 6.69 20.16 50.03
CA ALA A 13 7.57 20.19 51.20
C ALA A 13 6.82 19.88 52.50
N ASP A 14 7.11 18.71 53.10
CA ASP A 14 7.44 18.59 54.51
C ASP A 14 7.98 17.19 54.85
N ASP A 15 8.78 17.22 55.92
CA ASP A 15 9.88 16.38 56.38
C ASP A 15 9.43 15.12 57.18
N ASP A 16 10.45 14.36 57.58
CA ASP A 16 10.55 13.49 58.76
C ASP A 16 10.39 11.96 58.64
N GLY A 17 11.54 11.29 58.87
CA GLY A 17 11.59 10.12 59.76
C GLY A 17 11.78 8.75 59.12
N MET A 18 13.03 8.31 58.97
CA MET A 18 13.43 6.90 59.12
C MET A 18 14.07 6.77 60.51
N PRO A 19 13.90 5.66 61.29
CA PRO A 19 14.54 4.40 60.90
C PRO A 19 13.92 3.07 61.41
N GLY A 20 14.15 1.99 60.67
CA GLY A 20 14.55 0.68 61.21
C GLY A 20 13.46 -0.36 61.50
N GLY A 21 13.68 -1.57 60.97
CA GLY A 21 13.23 -2.81 61.61
C GLY A 21 12.53 -3.82 60.71
N ASP A 22 13.22 -4.94 60.47
CA ASP A 22 12.68 -6.30 60.31
C ASP A 22 12.15 -6.72 58.93
N ASP A 23 13.06 -7.15 58.05
CA ASP A 23 12.72 -7.86 56.81
C ASP A 23 12.41 -9.34 57.10
N GLY A 24 11.20 -9.59 57.60
CA GLY A 24 10.51 -10.89 57.63
C GLY A 24 9.33 -10.92 56.65
N MET A 25 9.46 -11.70 55.57
CA MET A 25 8.46 -12.09 54.53
C MET A 25 6.99 -12.18 55.00
N PRO A 26 5.92 -11.95 54.17
CA PRO A 26 5.76 -12.47 52.79
C PRO A 26 4.91 -11.56 51.83
N GLY A 27 4.63 -12.04 50.62
CA GLY A 27 4.00 -11.29 49.51
C GLY A 27 2.74 -10.46 49.84
N GLY A 28 2.70 -9.25 49.29
CA GLY A 28 1.56 -8.37 49.23
C GLY A 28 1.49 -7.77 47.83
N ASP A 29 0.38 -8.00 47.15
CA ASP A 29 -0.07 -7.24 46.01
C ASP A 29 -0.16 -5.78 46.49
N ASP A 30 0.86 -4.96 46.23
CA ASP A 30 0.84 -3.53 46.56
C ASP A 30 -0.36 -2.94 45.82
N GLY A 31 -1.48 -2.86 46.56
CA GLY A 31 -2.80 -2.53 46.07
C GLY A 31 -2.77 -1.13 45.50
N TYR A 32 -2.43 -1.02 44.22
CA TYR A 32 -2.45 0.22 43.49
C TYR A 32 -3.90 0.70 43.44
N VAL A 33 -4.26 1.62 44.33
CA VAL A 33 -5.56 2.28 44.32
C VAL A 33 -5.45 3.53 43.44
N PRO A 34 -6.11 3.57 42.26
CA PRO A 34 -6.05 4.74 41.40
C PRO A 34 -6.57 5.98 42.13
N SER A 35 -5.86 7.11 42.01
CA SER A 35 -6.27 8.34 42.68
C SER A 35 -7.69 8.78 42.24
N PRO A 36 -8.48 9.43 43.11
CA PRO A 36 -9.84 9.87 42.77
C PRO A 36 -9.89 10.72 41.50
N ARG A 37 -8.89 11.61 41.31
CA ARG A 37 -8.72 12.44 40.11
C ARG A 37 -8.48 11.62 38.84
N ARG A 38 -7.83 10.45 38.93
CA ARG A 38 -7.62 9.53 37.81
C ARG A 38 -8.93 8.82 37.45
N LEU A 39 -9.68 8.33 38.44
CA LEU A 39 -10.99 7.70 38.23
C LEU A 39 -12.00 8.66 37.58
N ASP A 40 -12.03 9.92 38.00
CA ASP A 40 -12.89 10.94 37.39
C ASP A 40 -12.50 11.25 35.94
N ARG A 41 -11.20 11.33 35.64
CA ARG A 41 -10.70 11.48 34.25
C ARG A 41 -11.06 10.27 33.39
N GLU A 42 -10.97 9.06 33.92
CA GLU A 42 -11.31 7.83 33.20
C GLU A 42 -12.83 7.73 32.93
N ARG A 43 -13.68 8.10 33.90
CA ARG A 43 -15.14 8.22 33.72
C ARG A 43 -15.49 9.26 32.66
N TYR A 44 -14.94 10.49 32.79
CA TYR A 44 -15.15 11.56 31.81
C TYR A 44 -14.72 11.15 30.39
N ARG A 45 -13.57 10.47 30.24
CA ARG A 45 -13.11 9.95 28.95
C ARG A 45 -14.02 8.87 28.38
N ARG A 46 -14.50 7.93 29.21
CA ARG A 46 -15.44 6.87 28.77
C ARG A 46 -16.78 7.44 28.33
N ASP A 47 -17.33 8.40 29.08
CA ASP A 47 -18.60 9.03 28.75
C ASP A 47 -18.49 9.89 27.50
N ARG A 48 -17.40 10.65 27.35
CA ARG A 48 -17.11 11.41 26.13
C ARG A 48 -16.87 10.49 24.93
N ALA A 49 -16.17 9.37 25.10
CA ALA A 49 -15.95 8.38 24.03
C ALA A 49 -17.26 7.73 23.58
N ARG A 50 -18.11 7.27 24.51
CA ARG A 50 -19.43 6.69 24.18
C ARG A 50 -20.33 7.69 23.46
N ARG A 51 -20.38 8.94 23.95
CA ARG A 51 -21.12 10.02 23.27
C ARG A 51 -20.55 10.31 21.90
N ALA A 52 -19.23 10.38 21.74
CA ALA A 52 -18.58 10.62 20.46
C ALA A 52 -18.82 9.47 19.47
N THR A 53 -18.71 8.21 19.89
CA THR A 53 -19.01 7.03 19.06
C THR A 53 -20.49 6.98 18.68
N GLY A 54 -21.39 7.31 19.61
CA GLY A 54 -22.83 7.40 19.33
C GLY A 54 -23.16 8.51 18.33
N VAL A 55 -22.60 9.70 18.52
CA VAL A 55 -22.75 10.83 17.59
C VAL A 55 -22.15 10.48 16.23
N ALA A 56 -20.97 9.85 16.18
CA ALA A 56 -20.35 9.41 14.94
C ALA A 56 -21.23 8.39 14.20
N ALA A 57 -21.66 7.32 14.86
CA ALA A 57 -22.52 6.30 14.26
C ALA A 57 -23.85 6.89 13.76
N LEU A 58 -24.49 7.76 14.56
CA LEU A 58 -25.72 8.44 14.18
C LEU A 58 -25.49 9.36 12.98
N SER A 59 -24.42 10.16 12.98
CA SER A 59 -24.09 11.06 11.87
C SER A 59 -23.78 10.28 10.59
N THR A 60 -23.03 9.18 10.66
CA THR A 60 -22.76 8.31 9.52
C THR A 60 -24.04 7.68 8.97
N LEU A 61 -24.91 7.18 9.85
CA LEU A 61 -26.20 6.63 9.45
C LEU A 61 -27.09 7.69 8.80
N ALA A 62 -27.18 8.87 9.42
CA ALA A 62 -27.94 10.00 8.89
C ALA A 62 -27.42 10.42 7.50
N THR A 63 -26.11 10.55 7.33
CA THR A 63 -25.50 10.83 6.02
C THR A 63 -25.80 9.74 5.00
N ALA A 64 -25.69 8.46 5.38
CA ALA A 64 -25.99 7.35 4.48
C ALA A 64 -27.46 7.35 4.05
N VAL A 65 -28.39 7.60 4.97
CA VAL A 65 -29.83 7.73 4.69
C VAL A 65 -30.10 8.91 3.76
N VAL A 66 -29.52 10.09 4.05
CA VAL A 66 -29.67 11.28 3.20
C VAL A 66 -29.16 10.99 1.78
N LEU A 67 -27.97 10.40 1.64
CA LEU A 67 -27.42 10.04 0.33
C LEU A 67 -28.31 9.03 -0.41
N TYR A 68 -28.79 7.99 0.29
CA TYR A 68 -29.71 7.01 -0.27
C TYR A 68 -31.00 7.67 -0.79
N LEU A 69 -31.60 8.55 0.02
CA LEU A 69 -32.82 9.27 -0.35
C LEU A 69 -32.57 10.20 -1.54
N VAL A 70 -31.45 10.93 -1.59
CA VAL A 70 -31.10 11.79 -2.73
C VAL A 70 -30.97 10.98 -4.01
N VAL A 71 -30.32 9.81 -3.96
CA VAL A 71 -30.11 8.97 -5.15
C VAL A 71 -31.42 8.34 -5.63
N VAL A 72 -32.21 7.73 -4.74
CA VAL A 72 -33.44 7.00 -5.12
C VAL A 72 -34.56 7.94 -5.55
N ASN A 73 -34.60 9.16 -5.02
CA ASN A 73 -35.57 10.18 -5.45
C ASN A 73 -35.09 11.02 -6.65
N ALA A 74 -33.91 10.72 -7.20
CA ALA A 74 -33.42 11.43 -8.39
C ALA A 74 -34.30 11.09 -9.62
N PRO A 75 -34.65 12.08 -10.47
CA PRO A 75 -35.46 11.84 -11.67
C PRO A 75 -34.90 10.77 -12.61
N GLY A 76 -33.57 10.61 -12.63
CA GLY A 76 -32.85 9.62 -13.43
C GLY A 76 -32.67 8.24 -12.80
N TRP A 77 -33.19 7.99 -11.59
CA TRP A 77 -33.00 6.72 -10.90
C TRP A 77 -33.55 5.49 -11.66
N PRO A 78 -34.75 5.53 -12.26
CA PRO A 78 -35.26 4.39 -13.02
C PRO A 78 -34.33 3.99 -14.17
N ARG A 79 -33.89 4.98 -14.97
CA ARG A 79 -32.91 4.78 -16.04
C ARG A 79 -31.59 4.23 -15.52
N THR A 80 -31.10 4.76 -14.39
CA THR A 80 -29.85 4.29 -13.77
C THR A 80 -29.98 2.82 -13.32
N LYS A 81 -31.11 2.45 -12.74
CA LYS A 81 -31.39 1.07 -12.32
C LYS A 81 -31.35 0.11 -13.51
N GLU A 82 -31.97 0.49 -14.61
CA GLU A 82 -31.99 -0.32 -15.85
C GLU A 82 -30.61 -0.41 -16.51
N THR A 83 -29.85 0.69 -16.55
CA THR A 83 -28.56 0.74 -17.24
C THR A 83 -27.38 0.25 -16.40
N PHE A 84 -27.43 0.28 -15.07
CA PHE A 84 -26.32 -0.17 -14.21
C PHE A 84 -26.61 -1.44 -13.41
N PHE A 85 -27.88 -1.85 -13.27
CA PHE A 85 -28.28 -2.97 -12.41
C PHE A 85 -29.24 -3.94 -13.11
N SER A 86 -28.91 -4.33 -14.35
CA SER A 86 -29.66 -5.33 -15.11
C SER A 86 -29.13 -6.76 -14.86
N ALA A 87 -29.99 -7.64 -14.34
CA ALA A 87 -29.63 -9.03 -14.07
C ALA A 87 -29.29 -9.83 -15.35
N GLU A 88 -29.83 -9.44 -16.51
CA GLU A 88 -29.54 -10.07 -17.79
C GLU A 88 -28.09 -9.81 -18.21
N TYR A 89 -27.70 -8.53 -18.29
CA TYR A 89 -26.33 -8.14 -18.64
C TYR A 89 -25.32 -8.58 -17.58
N ALA A 90 -25.73 -8.67 -16.30
CA ALA A 90 -24.86 -9.21 -15.25
C ALA A 90 -24.50 -10.68 -15.52
N ARG A 91 -25.48 -11.51 -15.88
CA ARG A 91 -25.25 -12.94 -16.21
C ARG A 91 -24.43 -13.12 -17.48
N GLU A 92 -24.62 -12.27 -18.48
CA GLU A 92 -23.83 -12.30 -19.71
C GLU A 92 -22.37 -11.87 -19.47
N ALA A 93 -22.17 -10.81 -18.68
CA ALA A 93 -20.85 -10.23 -18.44
C ALA A 93 -19.99 -11.09 -17.52
N PHE A 94 -20.57 -11.70 -16.49
CA PHE A 94 -19.84 -12.42 -15.45
C PHE A 94 -18.80 -13.44 -15.97
N PRO A 95 -19.13 -14.40 -16.86
CA PRO A 95 -18.14 -15.37 -17.35
C PRO A 95 -17.03 -14.70 -18.18
N LYS A 96 -17.36 -13.73 -19.04
CA LYS A 96 -16.38 -13.04 -19.90
C LYS A 96 -15.43 -12.18 -19.08
N VAL A 97 -15.96 -11.51 -18.05
CA VAL A 97 -15.17 -10.73 -17.09
C VAL A 97 -14.23 -11.63 -16.29
N LEU A 98 -14.66 -12.81 -15.85
CA LEU A 98 -13.80 -13.76 -15.15
C LEU A 98 -12.66 -14.29 -16.05
N GLU A 99 -12.94 -14.58 -17.31
CA GLU A 99 -11.91 -14.95 -18.28
C GLU A 99 -10.89 -13.81 -18.48
N GLY A 100 -11.38 -12.59 -18.64
CA GLY A 100 -10.52 -11.41 -18.70
C GLY A 100 -9.71 -11.18 -17.41
N LEU A 101 -10.30 -11.44 -16.24
CA LEU A 101 -9.61 -11.31 -14.95
C LEU A 101 -8.45 -12.30 -14.85
N TRP A 102 -8.59 -13.48 -15.45
CA TRP A 102 -7.50 -14.44 -15.49
C TRP A 102 -6.29 -13.92 -16.25
N LEU A 103 -6.49 -13.14 -17.31
CA LEU A 103 -5.40 -12.40 -17.96
C LEU A 103 -4.79 -11.35 -17.02
N ASN A 104 -5.61 -10.58 -16.31
CA ASN A 104 -5.13 -9.61 -15.32
C ASN A 104 -4.27 -10.29 -14.23
N VAL A 105 -4.67 -11.46 -13.72
CA VAL A 105 -3.91 -12.24 -12.73
C VAL A 105 -2.57 -12.74 -13.31
N ARG A 106 -2.56 -13.24 -14.54
CA ARG A 106 -1.31 -13.64 -15.22
C ARG A 106 -0.35 -12.45 -15.35
N LEU A 107 -0.86 -11.29 -15.75
CA LEU A 107 -0.09 -10.05 -15.82
C LEU A 107 0.44 -9.65 -14.43
N LEU A 108 -0.39 -9.69 -13.39
CA LEU A 108 0.04 -9.41 -12.01
C LEU A 108 1.25 -10.27 -11.63
N LEU A 109 1.19 -11.58 -11.88
CA LEU A 109 2.25 -12.50 -11.48
C LEU A 109 3.55 -12.26 -12.26
N VAL A 110 3.47 -12.15 -13.59
CA VAL A 110 4.64 -11.97 -14.45
C VAL A 110 5.27 -10.59 -14.24
N CYS A 111 4.45 -9.53 -14.32
CA CYS A 111 4.93 -8.16 -14.10
C CYS A 111 5.39 -7.97 -12.66
N GLY A 112 4.71 -8.55 -11.66
CA GLY A 112 5.12 -8.44 -10.27
C GLY A 112 6.53 -8.98 -10.02
N VAL A 113 6.88 -10.13 -10.60
CA VAL A 113 8.25 -10.67 -10.53
C VAL A 113 9.24 -9.76 -11.26
N ALA A 114 8.91 -9.31 -12.48
CA ALA A 114 9.77 -8.44 -13.26
C ALA A 114 10.03 -7.09 -12.56
N VAL A 115 9.00 -6.51 -11.95
CA VAL A 115 9.04 -5.28 -11.14
C VAL A 115 9.97 -5.44 -9.95
N LEU A 116 9.86 -6.54 -9.20
CA LEU A 116 10.72 -6.80 -8.04
C LEU A 116 12.19 -6.92 -8.44
N VAL A 117 12.47 -7.66 -9.51
CA VAL A 117 13.84 -7.84 -10.02
C VAL A 117 14.41 -6.51 -10.52
N LEU A 118 13.69 -5.84 -11.44
CA LEU A 118 14.15 -4.61 -12.04
C LEU A 118 14.27 -3.47 -11.01
N GLY A 119 13.30 -3.35 -10.11
CA GLY A 119 13.31 -2.37 -9.04
C GLY A 119 14.50 -2.57 -8.09
N MET A 120 14.81 -3.81 -7.71
CA MET A 120 16.00 -4.10 -6.90
C MET A 120 17.30 -3.74 -7.63
N LEU A 121 17.43 -4.08 -8.92
CA LEU A 121 18.61 -3.74 -9.71
C LEU A 121 18.83 -2.22 -9.79
N ILE A 122 17.76 -1.45 -10.03
CA ILE A 122 17.80 0.02 -10.07
C ILE A 122 18.15 0.58 -8.69
N ALA A 123 17.56 0.06 -7.60
CA ALA A 123 17.86 0.50 -6.25
C ALA A 123 19.32 0.27 -5.86
N VAL A 124 19.88 -0.90 -6.21
CA VAL A 124 21.30 -1.20 -6.01
C VAL A 124 22.16 -0.24 -6.82
N ALA A 125 21.86 -0.03 -8.10
CA ALA A 125 22.57 0.92 -8.96
C ALA A 125 22.60 2.33 -8.36
N ARG A 126 21.48 2.80 -7.78
CA ARG A 126 21.38 4.12 -7.12
C ARG A 126 22.18 4.23 -5.82
N THR A 127 22.50 3.13 -5.16
CA THR A 127 23.21 3.11 -3.87
C THR A 127 24.70 2.78 -4.00
N LEU A 128 25.20 2.56 -5.21
CA LEU A 128 26.63 2.36 -5.48
C LEU A 128 27.46 3.59 -5.05
N ARG A 129 28.62 3.33 -4.46
CA ARG A 129 29.57 4.34 -3.97
C ARG A 129 30.78 4.46 -4.89
N GLY A 130 31.22 5.69 -5.14
CA GLY A 130 32.44 5.99 -5.89
C GLY A 130 32.16 6.81 -7.17
N PRO A 131 33.11 7.65 -7.62
CA PRO A 131 32.91 8.52 -8.78
C PRO A 131 32.62 7.76 -10.08
N VAL A 132 33.22 6.58 -10.25
CA VAL A 132 33.06 5.73 -11.46
C VAL A 132 31.61 5.32 -11.71
N PHE A 133 30.79 5.20 -10.67
CA PHE A 133 29.39 4.80 -10.79
C PHE A 133 28.44 5.98 -11.02
N PHE A 134 28.96 7.22 -11.08
CA PHE A 134 28.12 8.41 -11.24
C PHE A 134 27.19 8.33 -12.46
N PRO A 135 27.64 7.95 -13.68
CA PRO A 135 26.74 7.88 -14.85
C PRO A 135 25.60 6.88 -14.67
N LEU A 136 25.91 5.69 -14.12
CA LEU A 136 24.90 4.67 -13.86
C LEU A 136 23.87 5.15 -12.82
N ARG A 137 24.35 5.84 -11.78
CA ARG A 137 23.50 6.40 -10.72
C ARG A 137 22.59 7.52 -11.25
N ALA A 138 23.12 8.36 -12.14
CA ALA A 138 22.38 9.43 -12.80
C ALA A 138 21.31 8.85 -13.73
N LEU A 139 21.64 7.84 -14.54
CA LEU A 139 20.67 7.16 -15.39
C LEU A 139 19.56 6.49 -14.58
N ALA A 140 19.92 5.79 -13.50
CA ALA A 140 18.95 5.15 -12.62
C ALA A 140 18.06 6.16 -11.89
N ALA A 141 18.61 7.32 -11.50
CA ALA A 141 17.82 8.42 -10.93
C ALA A 141 16.86 9.02 -11.97
N ALA A 142 17.34 9.33 -13.17
CA ALA A 142 16.52 9.85 -14.26
C ALA A 142 15.39 8.88 -14.63
N TYR A 143 15.68 7.59 -14.69
CA TYR A 143 14.68 6.54 -14.88
C TYR A 143 13.59 6.62 -13.80
N THR A 144 13.98 6.62 -12.52
CA THR A 144 13.00 6.62 -11.42
C THR A 144 12.19 7.91 -11.38
N ASP A 145 12.82 9.05 -11.65
CA ASP A 145 12.16 10.35 -11.61
C ASP A 145 11.16 10.48 -12.76
N PHE A 146 11.53 10.01 -13.96
CA PHE A 146 10.66 10.01 -15.13
C PHE A 146 9.44 9.11 -14.94
N PHE A 147 9.63 7.82 -14.65
CA PHE A 147 8.53 6.85 -14.61
C PHE A 147 7.61 7.03 -13.39
N ARG A 148 8.08 7.67 -12.30
CA ARG A 148 7.23 8.08 -11.18
C ARG A 148 6.50 9.40 -11.42
N GLY A 149 7.09 10.28 -12.23
CA GLY A 149 6.46 11.55 -12.63
C GLY A 149 5.43 11.39 -13.75
N LEU A 150 5.53 10.33 -14.55
CA LEU A 150 4.66 10.07 -15.70
C LEU A 150 3.37 9.32 -15.28
N PRO A 151 2.17 9.79 -15.65
CA PRO A 151 0.94 9.03 -15.43
C PRO A 151 0.99 7.68 -16.15
N LEU A 152 0.62 6.60 -15.44
CA LEU A 152 0.71 5.23 -15.97
C LEU A 152 -0.07 5.04 -17.28
N ILE A 153 -1.25 5.64 -17.41
CA ILE A 153 -2.04 5.59 -18.65
C ILE A 153 -1.28 6.19 -19.84
N ILE A 154 -0.54 7.29 -19.63
CA ILE A 154 0.26 7.93 -20.68
C ILE A 154 1.44 7.02 -21.04
N ASN A 155 2.11 6.43 -20.05
CA ASN A 155 3.17 5.46 -20.30
C ASN A 155 2.67 4.25 -21.12
N LEU A 156 1.50 3.70 -20.76
CA LEU A 156 0.84 2.64 -21.49
C LEU A 156 0.62 3.02 -22.96
N MET A 157 0.07 4.20 -23.23
CA MET A 157 -0.17 4.67 -24.59
C MET A 157 1.13 4.86 -25.37
N ILE A 158 2.16 5.45 -24.75
CA ILE A 158 3.48 5.63 -25.40
C ILE A 158 4.09 4.27 -25.76
N VAL A 159 4.03 3.28 -24.87
CA VAL A 159 4.61 1.96 -25.15
C VAL A 159 3.79 1.20 -26.19
N VAL A 160 2.47 1.13 -26.02
CA VAL A 160 1.59 0.35 -26.90
C VAL A 160 1.53 0.93 -28.31
N LEU A 161 1.55 2.25 -28.46
CA LEU A 161 1.49 2.90 -29.78
C LEU A 161 2.89 3.21 -30.34
N GLY A 162 3.80 3.67 -29.49
CA GLY A 162 5.13 4.13 -29.90
C GLY A 162 6.07 2.98 -30.28
N VAL A 163 6.07 1.87 -29.54
CA VAL A 163 6.98 0.74 -29.85
C VAL A 163 6.67 0.13 -31.22
N PRO A 164 5.41 -0.20 -31.57
CA PRO A 164 5.08 -0.66 -32.92
C PRO A 164 5.38 0.37 -34.01
N ALA A 165 5.24 1.67 -33.71
CA ALA A 165 5.52 2.74 -34.67
C ALA A 165 6.99 2.79 -35.11
N LEU A 166 7.93 2.28 -34.30
CA LEU A 166 9.36 2.19 -34.65
C LEU A 166 9.66 1.13 -35.72
N ARG A 167 8.73 0.20 -36.00
CA ARG A 167 8.88 -0.88 -36.99
C ARG A 167 10.18 -1.70 -36.85
N LEU A 168 10.61 -1.90 -35.61
CA LEU A 168 11.81 -2.68 -35.29
C LEU A 168 11.58 -4.17 -35.58
N GLN A 169 12.49 -4.79 -36.31
CA GLN A 169 12.42 -6.23 -36.59
C GLN A 169 12.62 -7.04 -35.30
N GLY A 170 11.75 -8.02 -35.06
CA GLY A 170 11.81 -8.90 -33.88
C GLY A 170 11.18 -8.33 -32.60
N VAL A 171 10.64 -7.10 -32.63
CA VAL A 171 9.91 -6.53 -31.50
C VAL A 171 8.43 -6.88 -31.60
N THR A 172 7.84 -7.28 -30.46
CA THR A 172 6.43 -7.68 -30.41
C THR A 172 5.48 -6.50 -30.63
N VAL A 173 4.33 -6.80 -31.23
CA VAL A 173 3.19 -5.89 -31.36
C VAL A 173 2.00 -6.34 -30.49
N ASP A 174 2.19 -7.38 -29.68
CA ASP A 174 1.16 -7.92 -28.80
C ASP A 174 0.80 -6.90 -27.69
N PRO A 175 -0.46 -6.43 -27.64
CA PRO A 175 -0.93 -5.50 -26.61
C PRO A 175 -0.68 -5.96 -25.17
N VAL A 176 -0.72 -7.27 -24.92
CA VAL A 176 -0.50 -7.83 -23.58
C VAL A 176 0.96 -7.64 -23.16
N LEU A 177 1.90 -7.94 -24.05
CA LEU A 177 3.33 -7.79 -23.77
C LEU A 177 3.75 -6.32 -23.69
N LEU A 178 3.21 -5.48 -24.56
CA LEU A 178 3.45 -4.03 -24.53
C LEU A 178 2.84 -3.40 -23.28
N GLY A 179 1.62 -3.76 -22.93
CA GLY A 179 0.95 -3.32 -21.70
C GLY A 179 1.71 -3.77 -20.44
N GLY A 180 2.11 -5.05 -20.39
CA GLY A 180 2.94 -5.58 -19.31
C GLY A 180 4.31 -4.91 -19.20
N THR A 181 4.91 -4.51 -20.33
CA THR A 181 6.16 -3.73 -20.33
C THR A 181 5.94 -2.36 -19.72
N ALA A 182 4.89 -1.64 -20.10
CA ALA A 182 4.56 -0.34 -19.50
C ALA A 182 4.31 -0.44 -17.99
N LEU A 183 3.54 -1.43 -17.54
CA LEU A 183 3.33 -1.71 -16.12
C LEU A 183 4.67 -1.95 -15.41
N THR A 184 5.53 -2.79 -15.98
CA THR A 184 6.84 -3.14 -15.40
C THR A 184 7.75 -1.92 -15.29
N LEU A 185 7.77 -1.06 -16.31
CA LEU A 185 8.59 0.15 -16.30
C LEU A 185 8.15 1.11 -15.20
N THR A 186 6.85 1.38 -15.11
CA THR A 186 6.30 2.29 -14.10
C THR A 186 6.46 1.73 -12.69
N TYR A 187 6.02 0.50 -12.45
CA TYR A 187 6.06 -0.09 -11.10
C TYR A 187 7.47 -0.41 -10.62
N SER A 188 8.42 -0.76 -11.51
CA SER A 188 9.81 -0.95 -11.08
C SER A 188 10.45 0.34 -10.59
N ALA A 189 10.02 1.50 -11.08
CA ALA A 189 10.49 2.80 -10.58
C ALA A 189 9.99 3.11 -9.16
N TYR A 190 8.71 2.81 -8.87
CA TYR A 190 8.16 2.91 -7.50
C TYR A 190 8.87 1.94 -6.55
N VAL A 191 8.99 0.67 -6.95
CA VAL A 191 9.63 -0.38 -6.15
C VAL A 191 11.13 -0.12 -5.95
N ALA A 192 11.82 0.45 -6.95
CA ALA A 192 13.22 0.86 -6.80
C ALA A 192 13.39 1.91 -5.69
N GLU A 193 12.47 2.86 -5.58
CA GLU A 193 12.51 3.85 -4.53
C GLU A 193 12.25 3.24 -3.15
N VAL A 194 11.27 2.33 -3.06
CA VAL A 194 10.98 1.57 -1.84
C VAL A 194 12.22 0.81 -1.36
N PHE A 195 12.88 0.08 -2.27
CA PHE A 195 14.13 -0.62 -1.93
C PHE A 195 15.26 0.34 -1.57
N ARG A 196 15.44 1.46 -2.29
CA ARG A 196 16.46 2.48 -2.00
C ARG A 196 16.26 3.05 -0.60
N ALA A 197 15.04 3.47 -0.26
CA ALA A 197 14.68 3.96 1.07
C ALA A 197 14.89 2.88 2.14
N GLY A 198 14.59 1.62 1.83
CA GLY A 198 14.92 0.47 2.68
C GLY A 198 16.40 0.32 2.95
N ILE A 199 17.24 0.39 1.91
CA ILE A 199 18.70 0.30 2.01
C ILE A 199 19.22 1.45 2.86
N GLU A 200 18.74 2.68 2.64
CA GLU A 200 19.16 3.88 3.36
C GLU A 200 18.74 3.88 4.83
N SER A 201 17.58 3.28 5.16
CA SER A 201 17.08 3.16 6.55
C SER A 201 17.98 2.33 7.47
N VAL A 202 18.90 1.53 6.92
CA VAL A 202 19.83 0.72 7.71
C VAL A 202 20.88 1.63 8.36
N HIS A 203 20.95 1.56 9.69
CA HIS A 203 21.79 2.45 10.48
C HIS A 203 23.26 2.34 10.04
N PRO A 204 23.99 3.47 9.85
CA PRO A 204 25.37 3.45 9.39
C PRO A 204 26.31 2.58 10.23
N SER A 205 26.07 2.48 11.55
CA SER A 205 26.87 1.63 12.45
C SER A 205 26.86 0.15 12.07
N GLN A 206 25.75 -0.37 11.54
CA GLN A 206 25.71 -1.77 11.09
C GLN A 206 26.61 -2.01 9.87
N ARG A 207 26.67 -1.02 8.97
CA ARG A 207 27.61 -1.07 7.84
C ARG A 207 29.05 -0.96 8.32
N ALA A 208 29.32 -0.09 9.30
CA ALA A 208 30.64 0.05 9.90
C ALA A 208 31.08 -1.23 10.62
N ALA A 209 30.22 -1.82 11.45
CA ALA A 209 30.48 -3.08 12.15
C ALA A 209 30.77 -4.23 11.19
N ALA A 210 29.98 -4.37 10.12
CA ALA A 210 30.24 -5.36 9.07
C ALA A 210 31.62 -5.19 8.41
N ARG A 211 32.04 -3.93 8.18
CA ARG A 211 33.36 -3.61 7.62
C ARG A 211 34.49 -3.90 8.61
N SER A 212 34.28 -3.65 9.91
CA SER A 212 35.24 -3.99 10.97
C SER A 212 35.44 -5.50 11.14
N LEU A 213 34.44 -6.31 10.79
CA LEU A 213 34.54 -7.77 10.73
C LEU A 213 35.20 -8.30 9.43
N GLY A 214 35.79 -7.42 8.61
CA GLY A 214 36.52 -7.79 7.40
C GLY A 214 35.67 -7.97 6.14
N LEU A 215 34.35 -7.76 6.20
CA LEU A 215 33.50 -7.88 5.01
C LEU A 215 33.79 -6.77 4.00
N THR A 216 33.89 -7.12 2.72
CA THR A 216 33.90 -6.16 1.60
C THR A 216 32.58 -5.37 1.54
N ASN A 217 32.55 -4.22 0.84
CA ASN A 217 31.31 -3.46 0.66
C ASN A 217 30.19 -4.30 0.02
N ARG A 218 30.55 -5.17 -0.94
CA ARG A 218 29.60 -6.10 -1.58
C ARG A 218 29.08 -7.15 -0.59
N GLN A 219 29.96 -7.72 0.23
CA GLN A 219 29.55 -8.66 1.27
C GLN A 219 28.68 -8.00 2.34
N ALA A 220 29.03 -6.80 2.81
CA ALA A 220 28.22 -6.05 3.76
C ALA A 220 26.83 -5.73 3.18
N LEU A 221 26.76 -5.33 1.91
CA LEU A 221 25.49 -5.09 1.21
C LEU A 221 24.65 -6.37 1.13
N ARG A 222 25.25 -7.48 0.68
CA ARG A 222 24.57 -8.78 0.48
C ARG A 222 24.11 -9.44 1.78
N HIS A 223 24.96 -9.46 2.80
CA HIS A 223 24.73 -10.26 4.01
C HIS A 223 24.10 -9.48 5.17
N VAL A 224 24.24 -8.15 5.19
CA VAL A 224 23.77 -7.32 6.31
C VAL A 224 22.67 -6.36 5.87
N VAL A 225 22.94 -5.52 4.87
CA VAL A 225 22.05 -4.40 4.53
C VAL A 225 20.82 -4.86 3.76
N LEU A 226 20.99 -5.61 2.65
CA LEU A 226 19.88 -6.02 1.79
C LEU A 226 18.85 -6.88 2.52
N PRO A 227 19.21 -7.93 3.31
CA PRO A 227 18.22 -8.74 4.01
C PRO A 227 17.39 -7.92 5.00
N GLN A 228 18.01 -6.94 5.67
CA GLN A 228 17.30 -6.04 6.59
C GLN A 228 16.42 -5.03 5.86
N ALA A 229 16.93 -4.44 4.79
CA ALA A 229 16.19 -3.51 3.94
C ALA A 229 14.93 -4.17 3.37
N VAL A 230 15.08 -5.35 2.75
CA VAL A 230 13.95 -6.11 2.17
C VAL A 230 12.90 -6.40 3.24
N ARG A 231 13.31 -6.92 4.41
CA ARG A 231 12.39 -7.16 5.52
C ARG A 231 11.64 -5.91 5.93
N ARG A 232 12.30 -4.75 6.04
CA ARG A 232 11.61 -3.51 6.43
C ARG A 232 10.60 -3.02 5.40
N GLN A 233 10.85 -3.31 4.12
CA GLN A 233 10.06 -2.83 3.00
C GLN A 233 8.98 -3.80 2.51
N VAL A 234 8.81 -4.98 3.13
CA VAL A 234 7.73 -5.91 2.76
C VAL A 234 6.34 -5.23 2.76
N PRO A 235 5.94 -4.43 3.77
CA PRO A 235 4.60 -3.84 3.77
C PRO A 235 4.34 -2.83 2.64
N PRO A 236 5.26 -1.89 2.32
CA PRO A 236 5.14 -1.06 1.12
C PRO A 236 5.10 -1.87 -0.18
N LEU A 237 5.94 -2.91 -0.33
CA LEU A 237 5.95 -3.74 -1.54
C LEU A 237 4.63 -4.49 -1.76
N LEU A 238 3.99 -4.95 -0.68
CA LEU A 238 2.66 -5.57 -0.75
C LEU A 238 1.58 -4.56 -1.14
N ASN A 239 1.69 -3.29 -0.70
CA ASN A 239 0.80 -2.22 -1.15
C ASN A 239 0.98 -1.91 -2.63
N ASP A 240 2.22 -1.88 -3.11
CA ASP A 240 2.52 -1.72 -4.54
C ASP A 240 1.96 -2.90 -5.35
N LEU A 241 2.02 -4.13 -4.84
CA LEU A 241 1.42 -5.31 -5.48
C LEU A 241 -0.10 -5.21 -5.59
N VAL A 242 -0.78 -4.73 -4.53
CA VAL A 242 -2.23 -4.47 -4.55
C VAL A 242 -2.58 -3.36 -5.54
N SER A 243 -1.74 -2.34 -5.65
CA SER A 243 -1.90 -1.28 -6.65
C SER A 243 -1.73 -1.82 -8.07
N LEU A 244 -0.67 -2.60 -8.31
CA LEU A 244 -0.42 -3.27 -9.59
C LEU A 244 -1.59 -4.16 -9.98
N GLN A 245 -2.17 -4.92 -9.05
CA GLN A 245 -3.35 -5.76 -9.33
C GLN A 245 -4.50 -4.97 -9.94
N LYS A 246 -4.82 -3.78 -9.41
CA LYS A 246 -5.87 -2.93 -9.97
C LYS A 246 -5.46 -2.35 -11.32
N ASP A 247 -4.22 -1.88 -11.41
CA ASP A 247 -3.68 -1.23 -12.60
C ASP A 247 -3.44 -2.18 -13.78
N THR A 248 -3.40 -3.50 -13.56
CA THR A 248 -3.42 -4.46 -14.66
C THR A 248 -4.63 -4.27 -15.57
N GLY A 249 -5.75 -3.72 -15.06
CA GLY A 249 -6.94 -3.40 -15.86
C GLY A 249 -6.71 -2.31 -16.92
N LEU A 250 -5.63 -1.52 -16.80
CA LEU A 250 -5.33 -0.43 -17.74
C LEU A 250 -4.76 -0.92 -19.07
N VAL A 251 -4.28 -2.17 -19.14
CA VAL A 251 -3.80 -2.77 -20.39
C VAL A 251 -4.92 -2.91 -21.43
N SER A 252 -6.18 -2.93 -20.98
CA SER A 252 -7.38 -2.86 -21.81
C SER A 252 -7.36 -1.71 -22.83
N ILE A 253 -6.83 -0.56 -22.43
CA ILE A 253 -6.75 0.66 -23.24
C ILE A 253 -5.83 0.41 -24.46
N GLY A 254 -4.79 -0.40 -24.27
CA GLY A 254 -3.88 -0.81 -25.33
C GLY A 254 -4.45 -1.88 -26.28
N GLY A 255 -5.65 -2.39 -26.03
CA GLY A 255 -6.31 -3.39 -26.88
C GLY A 255 -6.22 -4.83 -26.36
N ALA A 256 -5.61 -5.06 -25.19
CA ALA A 256 -5.69 -6.36 -24.52
C ALA A 256 -7.13 -6.66 -24.08
N ILE A 257 -7.59 -7.90 -24.28
CA ILE A 257 -8.93 -8.33 -23.86
C ILE A 257 -8.85 -8.89 -22.43
N ASP A 258 -8.81 -7.98 -21.47
CA ASP A 258 -8.84 -8.28 -20.04
C ASP A 258 -10.26 -8.11 -19.46
N ALA A 259 -10.42 -8.12 -18.14
CA ALA A 259 -11.74 -7.98 -17.50
C ALA A 259 -12.44 -6.64 -17.84
N VAL A 260 -11.66 -5.56 -17.93
CA VAL A 260 -12.18 -4.22 -18.24
C VAL A 260 -12.65 -4.17 -19.70
N ARG A 261 -11.83 -4.68 -20.62
CA ARG A 261 -12.19 -4.74 -22.04
C ARG A 261 -13.34 -5.70 -22.31
N ALA A 262 -13.41 -6.83 -21.59
CA ALA A 262 -14.54 -7.76 -21.70
C ALA A 262 -15.87 -7.09 -21.33
N ALA A 263 -15.89 -6.28 -20.27
CA ALA A 263 -17.05 -5.47 -19.92
C ALA A 263 -17.35 -4.40 -20.99
N ASP A 264 -16.33 -3.66 -21.42
CA ASP A 264 -16.42 -2.60 -22.43
C ASP A 264 -17.04 -3.09 -23.75
N ILE A 265 -16.68 -4.29 -24.20
CA ILE A 265 -17.21 -4.91 -25.42
C ILE A 265 -18.73 -5.14 -25.33
N ILE A 266 -19.26 -5.48 -24.14
CA ILE A 266 -20.71 -5.68 -23.94
C ILE A 266 -21.41 -4.32 -23.85
N VAL A 267 -20.81 -3.36 -23.13
CA VAL A 267 -21.33 -1.99 -23.03
C VAL A 267 -21.44 -1.35 -24.42
N GLY A 268 -20.42 -1.50 -25.26
CA GLY A 268 -20.40 -0.91 -26.60
C GLY A 268 -21.50 -1.42 -27.54
N ARG A 269 -22.11 -2.58 -27.26
CA ARG A 269 -23.21 -3.16 -28.05
C ARG A 269 -24.59 -2.84 -27.50
N SER A 270 -24.69 -2.71 -26.18
CA SER A 270 -25.97 -2.63 -25.46
C SER A 270 -26.27 -1.24 -24.90
N LEU A 271 -25.26 -0.38 -24.76
CA LEU A 271 -25.29 0.86 -23.98
C LEU A 271 -25.71 0.64 -22.51
N ASN A 272 -25.59 -0.60 -22.02
CA ASN A 272 -25.81 -0.95 -20.62
C ASN A 272 -24.47 -1.03 -19.89
N TYR A 273 -24.37 -0.38 -18.74
CA TYR A 273 -23.17 -0.24 -17.92
C TYR A 273 -23.06 -1.28 -16.79
N THR A 274 -24.04 -2.16 -16.63
CA THR A 274 -23.97 -3.29 -15.67
C THR A 274 -22.68 -4.12 -15.81
N PRO A 275 -22.14 -4.40 -17.03
CA PRO A 275 -20.87 -5.11 -17.17
C PRO A 275 -19.69 -4.45 -16.42
N TYR A 276 -19.63 -3.12 -16.33
CA TYR A 276 -18.59 -2.44 -15.54
C TYR A 276 -18.79 -2.63 -14.03
N ILE A 277 -20.04 -2.71 -13.55
CA ILE A 277 -20.33 -3.05 -12.15
C ILE A 277 -19.84 -4.47 -11.84
N VAL A 278 -20.09 -5.42 -12.75
CA VAL A 278 -19.60 -6.79 -12.62
C VAL A 278 -18.07 -6.84 -12.58
N ALA A 279 -17.39 -6.16 -13.51
CA ALA A 279 -15.93 -6.04 -13.50
C ALA A 279 -15.43 -5.45 -12.18
N GLY A 280 -16.01 -4.33 -11.73
CA GLY A 280 -15.66 -3.70 -10.46
C GLY A 280 -15.81 -4.63 -9.25
N LEU A 281 -16.92 -5.36 -9.16
CA LEU A 281 -17.16 -6.32 -8.08
C LEU A 281 -16.16 -7.48 -8.09
N VAL A 282 -15.79 -7.99 -9.26
CA VAL A 282 -14.79 -9.05 -9.39
C VAL A 282 -13.39 -8.56 -9.01
N PHE A 283 -12.99 -7.35 -9.42
CA PHE A 283 -11.75 -6.73 -8.98
C PHE A 283 -11.73 -6.49 -7.46
N VAL A 284 -12.84 -6.04 -6.87
CA VAL A 284 -12.98 -5.87 -5.42
C VAL A 284 -12.90 -7.20 -4.69
N ALA A 285 -13.56 -8.25 -5.19
CA ALA A 285 -13.51 -9.59 -4.62
C ALA A 285 -12.08 -10.16 -4.59
N LEU A 286 -11.25 -9.82 -5.58
CA LEU A 286 -9.83 -10.16 -5.59
C LEU A 286 -8.98 -9.23 -4.69
N THR A 287 -9.31 -7.95 -4.62
CA THR A 287 -8.54 -6.94 -3.87
C THR A 287 -8.70 -7.07 -2.35
N ILE A 288 -9.90 -7.41 -1.86
CA ILE A 288 -10.18 -7.56 -0.42
C ILE A 288 -9.23 -8.58 0.25
N PRO A 289 -9.11 -9.84 -0.21
CA PRO A 289 -8.24 -10.82 0.43
C PRO A 289 -6.76 -10.40 0.37
N MET A 290 -6.32 -9.81 -0.74
CA MET A 290 -4.95 -9.27 -0.85
C MET A 290 -4.68 -8.15 0.16
N THR A 291 -5.63 -7.22 0.31
CA THR A 291 -5.50 -6.11 1.26
C THR A 291 -5.48 -6.63 2.70
N ARG A 292 -6.36 -7.58 3.05
CA ARG A 292 -6.40 -8.20 4.39
C ARG A 292 -5.13 -8.98 4.70
N PHE A 293 -4.54 -9.64 3.70
CA PHE A 293 -3.24 -10.27 3.83
C PHE A 293 -2.16 -9.22 4.11
N THR A 294 -2.12 -8.13 3.35
CA THR A 294 -1.17 -7.02 3.56
C THR A 294 -1.30 -6.41 4.96
N ASP A 295 -2.53 -6.15 5.43
CA ASP A 295 -2.80 -5.61 6.78
C ASP A 295 -2.31 -6.57 7.86
N TRP A 296 -2.57 -7.87 7.69
CA TRP A 296 -2.11 -8.90 8.61
C TRP A 296 -0.59 -8.99 8.68
N VAL A 297 0.11 -8.97 7.53
CA VAL A 297 1.58 -8.96 7.47
C VAL A 297 2.13 -7.72 8.17
N THR A 298 1.56 -6.54 7.88
CA THR A 298 1.98 -5.27 8.48
C THR A 298 1.84 -5.31 10.00
N ALA A 299 0.67 -5.69 10.51
CA ALA A 299 0.40 -5.79 11.94
C ALA A 299 1.29 -6.85 12.63
N ARG A 300 1.66 -7.94 11.94
CA ARG A 300 2.61 -8.93 12.47
C ARG A 300 4.01 -8.32 12.61
N MET A 301 4.48 -7.59 11.61
CA MET A 301 5.82 -7.02 11.58
C MET A 301 5.99 -5.88 12.59
N ASP A 302 4.96 -5.04 12.78
CA ASP A 302 5.02 -3.95 13.75
C ASP A 302 5.05 -4.47 15.20
N ARG A 303 4.33 -5.57 15.48
CA ARG A 303 4.43 -6.26 16.78
C ARG A 303 5.84 -6.77 17.07
N GLN A 304 6.51 -7.35 16.07
CA GLN A 304 7.90 -7.82 16.23
C GLN A 304 8.89 -6.67 16.46
N ARG A 305 8.67 -5.51 15.83
CA ARG A 305 9.50 -4.31 16.05
C ARG A 305 9.31 -3.74 17.44
N ALA A 306 8.08 -3.68 17.94
CA ALA A 306 7.78 -3.18 19.28
C ALA A 306 8.43 -4.04 20.38
N GLN A 307 8.53 -5.36 20.17
CA GLN A 307 9.16 -6.30 21.11
C GLN A 307 10.69 -6.31 21.03
N GLY A 308 11.28 -6.00 19.87
CA GLY A 308 12.74 -5.95 19.66
C GLY A 308 13.40 -4.60 20.00
N GLY A 309 12.63 -3.62 20.51
CA GLY A 309 13.12 -2.28 20.87
C GLY A 309 13.46 -2.09 22.35
N THR A 310 13.42 -3.14 23.17
CA THR A 310 13.59 -3.09 24.63
C THR A 310 14.75 -3.93 25.18
N THR A 311 15.78 -4.22 24.38
CA THR A 311 17.03 -4.86 24.87
C THR A 311 18.24 -4.25 24.21
#